data_AF-A0A0F9U7Q4-F1
#
_entry.id   AF-A0A0F9U7Q4-F1
#
_cell.length_a   1.000
_cell.length_b   1.000
_cell.length_c   1.000
_cell.angle_alpha   90.00
_cell.angle_beta   90.00
_cell.angle_gamma   90.00
#
_symmetry.space_group_name_H-M   'P 1'
#
loop_
_entity.id
_entity.type
_entity.pdbx_description
1 polymer ?
#
loop_
_entity_poly.entity_id
_entity_poly.type
_entity_poly.pdbx_seq_one_letter_code
_entity_poly.pdbx_strand_id
1 'polypeptide(L)'
;MSTPSSPAGSGATSDSQAQDVAAYCLERRRYLERIRKAPEIRRRFWREVAAYFMRRLIWSFGFFPVFMAVWVPLVLSSLNPVVLASDLIPLLQNFVDSNPEVQATTLSTIAVAWASVGFFFLIFDFVLTPFKSPYEYEADVYMRAWEQLNQEQLPAKV
;
A
#
# COMPACT_ATOMS: atom_id res chain seq x y z
N MET A 1 30.56 22.94 57.16
CA MET A 1 30.23 24.00 56.20
C MET A 1 30.72 23.54 54.83
N SER A 2 29.83 23.05 53.97
CA SER A 2 30.02 22.85 52.52
C SER A 2 28.73 22.25 51.94
N THR A 3 27.96 23.05 51.22
CA THR A 3 26.82 22.66 50.38
C THR A 3 27.33 22.09 49.05
N PRO A 4 26.69 21.06 48.46
CA PRO A 4 26.97 20.65 47.09
C PRO A 4 26.19 21.55 46.11
N SER A 5 26.90 22.07 45.12
CA SER A 5 26.39 22.84 44.00
C SER A 5 25.56 21.97 43.06
N SER A 6 24.31 22.38 42.84
CA SER A 6 23.34 21.82 41.91
C SER A 6 23.76 22.04 40.44
N PRO A 7 23.56 21.07 39.51
CA PRO A 7 23.89 21.25 38.11
C PRO A 7 22.77 21.99 37.38
N ALA A 8 22.82 23.33 37.42
CA ALA A 8 21.99 24.18 36.59
C ALA A 8 22.60 24.25 35.17
N GLY A 9 22.28 23.28 34.30
CA GLY A 9 22.86 23.27 32.95
C GLY A 9 22.11 22.47 31.87
N SER A 10 21.18 21.59 32.22
CA SER A 10 20.51 20.73 31.23
C SER A 10 19.22 21.30 30.62
N GLY A 11 18.62 22.34 31.23
CA GLY A 11 17.32 22.88 30.80
C GLY A 11 17.38 23.81 29.58
N ALA A 12 18.47 24.55 29.40
CA ALA A 12 18.56 25.56 28.32
C ALA A 12 18.67 24.92 26.92
N THR A 13 19.33 23.78 26.80
CA THR A 13 19.49 23.05 25.52
C THR A 13 18.25 22.25 25.12
N SER A 14 17.45 21.79 26.10
CA SER A 14 16.19 21.11 25.81
C SER A 14 15.12 22.09 25.31
N ASP A 15 15.10 23.31 25.86
CA ASP A 15 14.13 24.33 25.45
C ASP A 15 14.39 24.87 24.04
N SER A 16 15.68 25.03 23.65
CA SER A 16 16.03 25.42 22.28
C SER A 16 15.70 24.32 21.26
N GLN A 17 16.02 23.05 21.57
CA GLN A 17 15.64 21.93 20.71
C GLN A 17 14.11 21.79 20.61
N ALA A 18 13.37 21.99 21.70
CA ALA A 18 11.91 21.95 21.68
C ALA A 18 11.32 23.06 20.79
N GLN A 19 11.91 24.26 20.79
CA GLN A 19 11.51 25.36 19.90
C GLN A 19 11.81 25.07 18.43
N ASP A 20 12.98 24.50 18.12
CA ASP A 20 13.35 24.11 16.74
C ASP A 20 12.43 23.01 16.20
N VAL A 21 12.10 22.00 17.02
CA VAL A 21 11.15 20.93 16.67
C VAL A 21 9.74 21.48 16.47
N ALA A 22 9.32 22.46 17.27
CA ALA A 22 8.04 23.13 17.12
C ALA A 22 7.98 23.95 15.81
N ALA A 23 9.06 24.66 15.47
CA ALA A 23 9.19 25.40 14.22
C ALA A 23 9.16 24.46 13.00
N TYR A 24 9.88 23.34 13.06
CA TYR A 24 9.86 22.28 12.05
C TYR A 24 8.44 21.71 11.83
N CYS A 25 7.73 21.40 12.92
CA CYS A 25 6.36 20.89 12.85
C CYS A 25 5.37 21.90 12.25
N LEU A 26 5.52 23.19 12.59
CA LEU A 26 4.71 24.27 12.04
C LEU A 26 4.95 24.48 10.55
N GLU A 27 6.21 24.47 10.11
CA GLU A 27 6.55 24.68 8.70
C GLU A 27 6.09 23.50 7.83
N ARG A 28 6.25 22.26 8.31
CA ARG A 28 5.72 21.07 7.63
C ARG A 28 4.21 21.16 7.42
N ARG A 29 3.45 21.62 8.43
CA ARG A 29 2.00 21.82 8.33
C ARG A 29 1.64 22.91 7.30
N ARG A 30 2.31 24.06 7.33
CA ARG A 30 2.10 25.15 6.35
C ARG A 30 2.42 24.73 4.92
N TYR A 31 3.48 23.93 4.75
CA TYR A 31 3.88 23.42 3.44
C TYR A 31 2.85 22.43 2.89
N LEU A 32 2.37 21.50 3.72
CA LEU A 32 1.30 20.58 3.36
C LEU A 32 0.00 21.32 2.98
N GLU A 33 -0.37 22.38 3.71
CA GLU A 33 -1.53 23.21 3.38
C GLU A 33 -1.38 23.94 2.04
N ARG A 34 -0.15 24.41 1.71
CA ARG A 34 0.15 25.02 0.41
C ARG A 34 0.10 24.00 -0.73
N ILE A 35 0.74 22.86 -0.58
CA ILE A 35 0.74 21.77 -1.57
C ILE A 35 -0.67 21.23 -1.81
N ARG A 36 -1.48 21.11 -0.77
CA ARG A 36 -2.86 20.60 -0.89
C ARG A 36 -3.75 21.48 -1.77
N LYS A 37 -3.43 22.77 -1.92
CA LYS A 37 -4.13 23.70 -2.83
C LYS A 37 -3.68 23.58 -4.29
N ALA A 38 -2.54 22.93 -4.57
CA ALA A 38 -2.04 22.76 -5.93
C ALA A 38 -2.79 21.61 -6.66
N PRO A 39 -3.52 21.90 -7.75
CA PRO A 39 -4.30 20.89 -8.47
C PRO A 39 -3.41 19.87 -9.22
N GLU A 40 -2.19 20.26 -9.59
CA GLU A 40 -1.23 19.40 -10.30
C GLU A 40 -0.78 18.19 -9.47
N ILE A 41 -0.45 18.43 -8.20
CA ILE A 41 0.00 17.39 -7.27
C ILE A 41 -1.14 16.42 -6.99
N ARG A 42 -2.37 16.94 -6.82
CA ARG A 42 -3.58 16.12 -6.66
C ARG A 42 -3.81 15.21 -7.88
N ARG A 43 -3.64 15.73 -9.10
CA ARG A 43 -3.82 14.93 -10.33
C ARG A 43 -2.74 13.85 -10.47
N ARG A 44 -1.49 14.15 -10.12
CA ARG A 44 -0.39 13.16 -10.09
C ARG A 44 -0.65 12.08 -9.04
N PHE A 45 -1.04 12.48 -7.83
CA PHE A 45 -1.43 11.56 -6.76
C PHE A 45 -2.54 10.60 -7.22
N TRP A 46 -3.65 11.11 -7.76
CA TRP A 46 -4.75 10.26 -8.21
C TRP A 46 -4.35 9.34 -9.36
N ARG A 47 -3.46 9.77 -10.25
CA ARG A 47 -2.95 8.93 -11.33
C ARG A 47 -2.07 7.79 -10.80
N GLU A 48 -1.19 8.08 -9.85
CA GLU A 48 -0.32 7.07 -9.25
C GLU A 48 -1.10 6.11 -8.35
N VAL A 49 -2.03 6.63 -7.55
CA VAL A 49 -2.98 5.83 -6.78
C VAL A 49 -3.81 4.95 -7.71
N ALA A 50 -4.39 5.51 -8.78
CA ALA A 50 -5.17 4.73 -9.73
C ALA A 50 -4.31 3.67 -10.39
N ALA A 51 -3.10 3.98 -10.87
CA ALA A 51 -2.21 3.00 -11.47
C ALA A 51 -1.81 1.89 -10.49
N TYR A 52 -1.52 2.26 -9.24
CA TYR A 52 -1.21 1.33 -8.15
C TYR A 52 -2.39 0.38 -7.89
N PHE A 53 -3.59 0.94 -7.64
CA PHE A 53 -4.80 0.15 -7.41
C PHE A 53 -5.17 -0.69 -8.64
N MET A 54 -5.07 -0.15 -9.86
CA MET A 54 -5.42 -0.87 -11.08
C MET A 54 -4.52 -2.10 -11.25
N ARG A 55 -3.20 -1.92 -11.13
CA ARG A 55 -2.23 -3.02 -11.17
C ARG A 55 -2.58 -4.05 -10.12
N ARG A 56 -2.86 -3.61 -8.89
CA ARG A 56 -3.16 -4.48 -7.77
C ARG A 56 -4.46 -5.26 -7.95
N LEU A 57 -5.49 -4.62 -8.50
CA LEU A 57 -6.78 -5.22 -8.79
C LEU A 57 -6.65 -6.25 -9.93
N ILE A 58 -5.90 -5.92 -10.99
CA ILE A 58 -5.60 -6.87 -12.08
C ILE A 58 -4.85 -8.10 -11.56
N TRP A 59 -3.88 -7.93 -10.67
CA TRP A 59 -3.18 -9.07 -10.05
C TRP A 59 -4.09 -9.87 -9.11
N SER A 60 -4.84 -9.18 -8.25
CA SER A 60 -5.72 -9.80 -7.24
C SER A 60 -6.88 -10.57 -7.86
N PHE A 61 -7.53 -10.03 -8.90
CA PHE A 61 -8.66 -10.68 -9.55
C PHE A 61 -8.28 -11.47 -10.80
N GLY A 62 -7.16 -11.19 -11.44
CA GLY A 62 -6.70 -11.91 -12.62
C GLY A 62 -5.80 -13.06 -12.24
N PHE A 63 -4.62 -12.76 -11.70
CA PHE A 63 -3.58 -13.77 -11.53
C PHE A 63 -3.92 -14.77 -10.42
N PHE A 64 -4.23 -14.33 -9.20
CA PHE A 64 -4.39 -15.24 -8.07
C PHE A 64 -5.55 -16.24 -8.22
N PRO A 65 -6.77 -15.84 -8.65
CA PRO A 65 -7.88 -16.78 -8.81
C PRO A 65 -7.63 -17.78 -9.94
N VAL A 66 -7.09 -17.31 -11.09
CA VAL A 66 -6.68 -18.18 -12.20
C VAL A 66 -5.62 -19.17 -11.74
N PHE A 67 -4.57 -18.65 -11.10
CA PHE A 67 -3.46 -19.47 -10.63
C PHE A 67 -3.95 -20.54 -9.67
N MET A 68 -4.79 -20.20 -8.68
CA MET A 68 -5.36 -21.18 -7.76
C MET A 68 -6.28 -22.19 -8.45
N ALA A 69 -7.11 -21.74 -9.40
CA ALA A 69 -8.03 -22.60 -10.15
C ALA A 69 -7.30 -23.65 -11.01
N VAL A 70 -6.08 -23.35 -11.46
CA VAL A 70 -5.25 -24.30 -12.22
C VAL A 70 -4.31 -25.09 -11.31
N TRP A 71 -3.66 -24.41 -10.36
CA TRP A 71 -2.62 -24.96 -9.51
C TRP A 71 -3.16 -25.97 -8.50
N VAL A 72 -4.28 -25.67 -7.82
CA VAL A 72 -4.83 -26.57 -6.81
C VAL A 72 -5.24 -27.91 -7.43
N PRO A 73 -6.02 -27.95 -8.53
CA PRO A 73 -6.35 -29.22 -9.19
C PRO A 73 -5.11 -29.93 -9.75
N LEU A 74 -4.14 -29.20 -10.30
CA LEU A 74 -2.91 -29.79 -10.83
C LEU A 74 -2.08 -30.48 -9.73
N VAL A 75 -1.99 -29.88 -8.55
CA VAL A 75 -1.30 -30.50 -7.40
C VAL A 75 -2.06 -31.74 -6.93
N LEU A 76 -3.39 -31.67 -6.86
CA LEU A 76 -4.23 -32.82 -6.50
C LEU A 76 -4.15 -33.96 -7.53
N SER A 77 -3.92 -33.64 -8.82
CA SER A 77 -3.67 -34.63 -9.87
C SER A 77 -2.22 -35.13 -9.93
N SER A 78 -1.44 -34.93 -8.86
CA SER A 78 -0.02 -35.30 -8.80
C SER A 78 0.82 -34.69 -9.92
N LEU A 79 0.50 -33.45 -10.32
CA LEU A 79 1.12 -32.71 -11.43
C LEU A 79 0.97 -33.39 -12.79
N ASN A 80 -0.01 -34.29 -12.95
CA ASN A 80 -0.31 -34.92 -14.23
C ASN A 80 -1.43 -34.14 -14.95
N PRO A 81 -1.11 -33.46 -16.08
CA PRO A 81 -2.10 -32.68 -16.82
C PRO A 81 -3.12 -33.56 -17.55
N VAL A 82 -2.77 -34.81 -17.88
CA VAL A 82 -3.69 -35.74 -18.56
C VAL A 82 -4.82 -36.15 -17.62
N VAL A 83 -4.47 -36.52 -16.38
CA VAL A 83 -5.47 -36.85 -15.34
C VAL A 83 -6.38 -35.66 -15.08
N LEU A 84 -5.79 -34.46 -14.94
CA LEU A 84 -6.55 -33.23 -14.76
C LEU A 84 -7.56 -32.99 -15.90
N ALA A 85 -7.15 -33.17 -17.16
CA ALA A 85 -8.04 -33.03 -18.30
C ALA A 85 -9.12 -34.13 -18.33
N SER A 86 -8.77 -35.37 -18.00
CA SER A 86 -9.72 -36.48 -17.91
C SER A 86 -10.83 -36.23 -16.88
N ASP A 87 -10.52 -35.49 -15.80
CA ASP A 87 -11.51 -35.11 -14.78
C ASP A 87 -12.32 -33.86 -15.17
N LEU A 88 -11.68 -32.87 -15.82
CA LEU A 88 -12.31 -31.59 -16.19
C LEU A 88 -13.21 -31.69 -17.44
N ILE A 89 -12.83 -32.48 -18.45
CA ILE A 89 -13.57 -32.58 -19.71
C ILE A 89 -15.02 -33.04 -19.47
N PRO A 90 -15.29 -34.11 -18.69
CA PRO A 90 -16.65 -34.55 -18.41
C PRO A 90 -17.46 -33.48 -17.66
N LEU A 91 -16.86 -32.74 -16.73
CA LEU A 91 -17.52 -31.64 -16.02
C LEU A 91 -17.96 -30.53 -16.98
N LEU A 92 -17.09 -30.17 -17.94
CA LEU A 92 -17.40 -29.17 -18.95
C LEU A 92 -18.52 -29.64 -19.89
N GLN A 93 -18.48 -30.91 -20.33
CA GLN A 93 -19.55 -31.51 -21.15
C GLN A 93 -20.88 -31.50 -20.41
N ASN A 94 -20.90 -31.98 -19.16
CA ASN A 94 -22.10 -31.97 -18.32
C ASN A 94 -22.65 -30.55 -18.10
N PHE A 95 -21.78 -29.54 -17.99
CA PHE A 95 -22.20 -28.14 -17.88
C PHE A 95 -22.84 -27.63 -19.19
N VAL A 96 -22.21 -27.91 -20.34
CA VAL A 96 -22.72 -27.50 -21.65
C VAL A 96 -24.07 -28.16 -21.96
N ASP A 97 -24.22 -29.43 -21.59
CA ASP A 97 -25.45 -30.20 -21.79
C ASP A 97 -26.52 -29.91 -20.74
N SER A 98 -26.20 -29.12 -19.70
CA SER A 98 -27.14 -28.82 -18.61
C SER A 98 -28.18 -27.75 -18.98
N ASN A 99 -29.29 -27.74 -18.23
CA ASN A 99 -30.34 -26.75 -18.38
C ASN A 99 -29.85 -25.32 -18.06
N PRO A 100 -30.45 -24.28 -18.67
CA PRO A 100 -30.04 -22.88 -18.45
C PRO A 100 -30.04 -22.45 -16.97
N GLU A 101 -30.95 -22.99 -16.16
CA GLU A 101 -31.00 -22.72 -14.72
C GLU A 101 -29.73 -23.20 -14.00
N VAL A 102 -29.30 -24.43 -14.30
CA VAL A 102 -28.08 -25.02 -13.73
C VAL A 102 -26.84 -24.27 -14.22
N GLN A 103 -26.83 -23.87 -15.49
CA GLN A 103 -25.74 -23.06 -16.04
C GLN A 103 -25.61 -21.71 -15.32
N ALA A 104 -26.73 -21.01 -15.11
CA ALA A 104 -26.76 -19.73 -14.42
C ALA A 104 -26.29 -19.86 -12.96
N THR A 105 -26.77 -20.88 -12.23
CA THR A 105 -26.32 -21.15 -10.87
C THR A 105 -24.82 -21.46 -10.84
N THR A 106 -24.32 -22.31 -11.74
CA THR A 106 -22.90 -22.68 -11.78
C THR A 106 -22.01 -21.47 -12.07
N LEU A 107 -22.38 -20.64 -13.06
CA LEU A 107 -21.66 -19.39 -13.36
C LEU A 107 -21.69 -18.42 -12.19
N SER A 108 -22.83 -18.30 -11.50
CA SER A 108 -22.94 -17.48 -10.30
C SER A 108 -22.02 -17.97 -9.20
N THR A 109 -22.00 -19.28 -8.92
CA THR A 109 -21.10 -19.87 -7.94
C THR A 109 -19.63 -19.65 -8.30
N ILE A 110 -19.25 -19.87 -9.56
CA ILE A 110 -17.88 -19.63 -10.04
C ILE A 110 -17.51 -18.15 -9.89
N ALA A 111 -18.39 -17.23 -10.30
CA ALA A 111 -18.15 -15.80 -10.19
C ALA A 111 -18.01 -15.34 -8.73
N VAL A 112 -18.84 -15.85 -7.83
CA VAL A 112 -18.77 -15.55 -6.39
C VAL A 112 -17.50 -16.12 -5.77
N ALA A 113 -17.13 -17.37 -6.11
CA ALA A 113 -15.88 -17.98 -5.64
C ALA A 113 -14.66 -17.19 -6.13
N TRP A 114 -14.65 -16.81 -7.41
CA TRP A 114 -13.63 -15.98 -8.02
C TRP A 114 -13.50 -14.62 -7.33
N ALA A 115 -14.63 -13.94 -7.13
CA ALA A 115 -14.66 -12.66 -6.44
C ALA A 115 -14.17 -12.81 -5.00
N SER A 116 -14.58 -13.85 -4.29
CA SER A 116 -14.19 -14.11 -2.89
C SER A 116 -12.69 -14.31 -2.75
N VAL A 117 -12.09 -15.15 -3.61
CA VAL A 117 -10.63 -15.34 -3.65
C VAL A 117 -9.93 -14.03 -4.01
N GLY A 118 -10.41 -13.33 -5.03
CA GLY A 118 -9.83 -12.05 -5.46
C GLY A 118 -9.87 -10.97 -4.39
N PHE A 119 -11.00 -10.85 -3.66
CA PHE A 119 -11.14 -9.92 -2.53
C PHE A 119 -10.23 -10.30 -1.37
N PHE A 120 -10.13 -11.58 -1.03
CA PHE A 120 -9.22 -12.03 0.02
C PHE A 120 -7.78 -11.60 -0.26
N PHE A 121 -7.29 -11.87 -1.47
CA PHE A 121 -5.95 -11.43 -1.87
C PHE A 121 -5.82 -9.92 -1.95
N LEU A 122 -6.83 -9.20 -2.44
CA LEU A 122 -6.79 -7.73 -2.49
C LEU A 122 -6.64 -7.12 -1.09
N ILE A 123 -7.37 -7.63 -0.09
CA ILE A 123 -7.26 -7.16 1.29
C ILE A 123 -5.89 -7.49 1.86
N PHE A 124 -5.43 -8.74 1.69
CA PHE A 124 -4.10 -9.16 2.17
C PHE A 124 -2.97 -8.34 1.55
N ASP A 125 -3.02 -8.14 0.25
CA ASP A 125 -2.04 -7.35 -0.49
C ASP A 125 -2.09 -5.91 0.05
N PHE A 126 -3.27 -5.32 0.21
CA PHE A 126 -3.43 -3.99 0.80
C PHE A 126 -2.80 -3.85 2.20
N VAL A 127 -2.93 -4.87 3.06
CA VAL A 127 -2.31 -4.90 4.39
C VAL A 127 -0.79 -5.05 4.32
N LEU A 128 -0.28 -5.91 3.43
CA LEU A 128 1.16 -6.19 3.33
C LEU A 128 1.96 -5.10 2.64
N THR A 129 1.36 -4.33 1.74
CA THR A 129 2.03 -3.21 1.07
C THR A 129 1.18 -1.94 1.25
N PRO A 130 1.39 -1.20 2.35
CA PRO A 130 0.75 0.09 2.49
C PRO A 130 1.25 1.03 1.40
N PHE A 131 0.32 1.73 0.74
CA PHE A 131 0.65 2.71 -0.28
C PHE A 131 1.40 3.88 0.37
N LYS A 132 2.67 4.08 0.01
CA LYS A 132 3.39 5.31 0.36
C LYS A 132 2.88 6.44 -0.51
N SER A 133 2.31 7.46 0.13
CA SER A 133 1.75 8.58 -0.60
C SER A 133 2.86 9.47 -1.18
N PRO A 134 2.77 9.93 -2.44
CA PRO A 134 3.75 10.86 -3.01
C PRO A 134 3.76 12.23 -2.28
N TYR A 135 2.73 12.53 -1.49
CA TYR A 135 2.70 13.69 -0.60
C TYR A 135 3.75 13.62 0.51
N GLU A 136 4.01 12.43 1.05
CA GLU A 136 5.07 12.24 2.07
C GLU A 136 6.45 12.43 1.44
N TYR A 137 6.64 11.96 0.21
CA TYR A 137 7.90 12.11 -0.50
C TYR A 137 8.26 13.58 -0.79
N GLU A 138 7.32 14.36 -1.34
CA GLU A 138 7.57 15.79 -1.61
C GLU A 138 7.75 16.60 -0.32
N ALA A 139 6.99 16.28 0.73
CA ALA A 139 7.17 16.92 2.03
C ALA A 139 8.54 16.61 2.64
N ASP A 140 9.01 15.36 2.56
CA ASP A 140 10.30 14.96 3.13
C ASP A 140 11.49 15.56 2.35
N VAL A 141 11.39 15.69 1.02
CA VAL A 141 12.41 16.39 0.21
C VAL A 141 12.47 17.88 0.57
N TYR A 142 11.31 18.53 0.71
CA TYR A 142 11.25 19.93 1.10
C TYR A 142 11.81 20.17 2.52
N MET A 143 11.45 19.32 3.48
CA MET A 143 11.97 19.45 4.85
C MET A 143 13.48 19.23 4.92
N ARG A 144 14.04 18.30 4.14
CA ARG A 144 15.51 18.13 4.03
C ARG A 144 16.21 19.38 3.48
N ALA A 145 15.63 20.03 2.47
CA ALA A 145 16.17 21.27 1.93
C ALA A 145 16.07 22.43 2.95
N TRP A 146 14.97 22.47 3.71
CA TRP A 146 14.78 23.45 4.78
C TRP A 146 15.78 23.26 5.93
N GLU A 147 16.03 22.01 6.35
CA GLU A 147 17.04 21.67 7.36
C GLU A 147 18.45 22.08 6.93
N GLN A 148 18.82 21.88 5.66
CA GLN A 148 20.11 22.30 5.12
C GLN A 148 20.29 23.82 5.18
N LEU A 149 19.27 24.59 4.78
CA LEU A 149 19.30 26.05 4.84
C LEU A 149 19.37 26.58 6.28
N ASN A 150 18.67 25.93 7.22
CA ASN A 150 18.72 26.31 8.63
C ASN A 150 20.04 25.90 9.31
N GLN A 151 20.66 24.78 8.90
CA GLN A 151 21.99 24.38 9.34
C GLN A 151 23.08 25.31 8.80
N GLU A 152 22.97 25.80 7.56
CA GLU A 152 23.90 26.79 7.00
C GLU A 152 23.81 28.16 7.71
N GLN A 153 22.65 28.50 8.28
CA GLN A 153 22.48 29.73 9.08
C GLN A 153 23.02 29.64 10.51
N LEU A 154 23.30 28.44 11.02
CA LEU A 154 23.96 28.25 12.30
C LEU A 154 25.48 28.24 12.07
N PRO A 155 26.23 29.29 12.46
CA PRO A 155 27.68 29.28 12.34
C PRO A 155 28.23 28.06 13.09
N ALA A 156 29.16 27.36 12.44
CA ALA A 156 29.79 26.14 12.95
C ALA A 156 30.05 26.25 14.45
N LYS A 157 29.41 25.38 15.22
CA LYS A 157 29.72 25.20 16.64
C LYS A 157 31.13 24.60 16.71
N VAL A 158 32.12 25.49 16.85
CA VAL A 158 33.53 25.18 17.18
C VAL A 158 33.61 24.65 18.61
#